data_AF-A0AAD0I147-F1
#
_entry.id   AF-A0AAD0I147-F1
#
_cell.length_a   1.000
_cell.length_b   1.000
_cell.length_c   1.000
_cell.angle_alpha   90.00
_cell.angle_beta   90.00
_cell.angle_gamma   90.00
#
_symmetry.space_group_name_H-M   'P 1'
#
loop_
_entity.id
_entity.type
_entity.pdbx_description
1 polymer ?
#
loop_
_entity_poly.entity_id
_entity_poly.type
_entity_poly.pdbx_seq_one_letter_code
_entity_poly.pdbx_strand_id
1 'polypeptide(L)'
;MFIPSIRNKHGATTADVIAEQIALCKANLLTIEKVAVFRKPREKRDEINRRLRGCYDFMGMAGSRKFGCLYREVGLNSEDPVVCEHAIPVTAMVSLYEAGTPFEELVFFPVARITKTSDQKFGSLGLTKSGHDLERPFLRYHIAGIEIETHFGTKISCKNWSIQDHWKLIDETPELSHIRQEVINKLTAKQWTEQ
;
A
#
# COMPACT_ATOMS: atom_id res chain seq x y z
N MET A 1 -17.28 -9.55 -4.44
CA MET A 1 -16.68 -9.87 -5.76
C MET A 1 -15.35 -10.56 -5.48
N PHE A 2 -15.05 -11.69 -6.11
CA PHE A 2 -13.79 -12.42 -5.89
C PHE A 2 -12.60 -11.63 -6.44
N ILE A 3 -11.52 -11.51 -5.66
CA ILE A 3 -10.28 -10.86 -6.11
C ILE A 3 -9.34 -11.93 -6.74
N PRO A 4 -8.96 -11.84 -8.03
CA PRO A 4 -8.26 -12.93 -8.73
C PRO A 4 -6.81 -13.16 -8.29
N SER A 5 -6.43 -14.40 -7.92
CA SER A 5 -5.06 -14.81 -7.49
C SER A 5 -3.99 -14.67 -8.56
N ILE A 6 -2.83 -14.10 -8.19
CA ILE A 6 -1.65 -14.00 -9.06
C ILE A 6 -0.57 -14.93 -8.49
N ARG A 7 -0.14 -15.91 -9.29
CA ARG A 7 1.08 -16.68 -9.01
C ARG A 7 2.26 -15.96 -9.66
N ASN A 8 3.31 -15.75 -8.88
CA ASN A 8 4.54 -15.13 -9.36
C ASN A 8 5.45 -16.17 -10.05
N LYS A 9 6.60 -15.71 -10.57
CA LYS A 9 7.61 -16.59 -11.18
C LYS A 9 7.91 -17.78 -10.27
N HIS A 10 8.10 -18.95 -10.89
CA HIS A 10 8.41 -20.21 -10.19
C HIS A 10 7.32 -20.68 -9.20
N GLY A 11 6.09 -20.15 -9.30
CA GLY A 11 4.96 -20.59 -8.48
C GLY A 11 4.90 -19.96 -7.09
N ALA A 12 5.76 -18.97 -6.79
CA ALA A 12 5.71 -18.24 -5.52
C ALA A 12 4.36 -17.53 -5.34
N THR A 13 3.80 -17.61 -4.14
CA THR A 13 2.58 -16.89 -3.80
C THR A 13 2.84 -15.40 -3.63
N THR A 14 1.79 -14.57 -3.65
CA THR A 14 1.92 -13.14 -3.33
C THR A 14 2.47 -12.94 -1.91
N ALA A 15 2.03 -13.76 -0.94
CA ALA A 15 2.50 -13.70 0.44
C ALA A 15 4.00 -14.03 0.57
N ASP A 16 4.51 -15.02 -0.19
CA ASP A 16 5.94 -15.35 -0.20
C ASP A 16 6.78 -14.16 -0.63
N VAL A 17 6.40 -13.53 -1.73
CA VAL A 17 7.15 -12.39 -2.29
C VAL A 17 7.09 -11.19 -1.35
N ILE A 18 5.93 -10.88 -0.75
CA ILE A 18 5.82 -9.80 0.24
C ILE A 18 6.72 -10.08 1.45
N ALA A 19 6.66 -11.28 2.03
CA ALA A 19 7.48 -11.65 3.18
C ALA A 19 8.98 -11.56 2.85
N GLU A 20 9.39 -11.92 1.64
CA GLU A 20 10.76 -11.77 1.16
C GLU A 20 11.17 -10.29 1.02
N GLN A 21 10.32 -9.43 0.44
CA GLN A 21 10.60 -7.98 0.35
C GLN A 21 10.77 -7.36 1.74
N ILE A 22 9.97 -7.77 2.73
CA ILE A 22 10.06 -7.30 4.11
C ILE A 22 11.38 -7.74 4.75
N ALA A 23 11.74 -9.01 4.61
CA ALA A 23 13.00 -9.55 5.13
C ALA A 23 14.22 -8.85 4.49
N LEU A 24 14.19 -8.68 3.17
CA LEU A 24 15.23 -7.96 2.43
C LEU A 24 15.35 -6.51 2.87
N CYS A 25 14.23 -5.82 3.11
CA CYS A 25 14.25 -4.45 3.64
C CYS A 25 14.98 -4.40 4.99
N LYS A 26 14.61 -5.28 5.94
CA LYS A 26 15.22 -5.35 7.27
C LYS A 26 16.73 -5.64 7.17
N ALA A 27 17.15 -6.61 6.36
CA ALA A 27 18.56 -6.94 6.15
C ALA A 27 19.35 -5.80 5.47
N ASN A 28 18.77 -5.16 4.46
CA ASN A 28 19.41 -4.04 3.76
C ASN A 28 19.54 -2.82 4.67
N LEU A 29 18.56 -2.53 5.51
CA LEU A 29 18.65 -1.43 6.48
C LEU A 29 19.79 -1.64 7.47
N LEU A 30 19.99 -2.87 7.98
CA LEU A 30 21.14 -3.21 8.82
C LEU A 30 22.47 -3.04 8.07
N THR A 31 22.49 -3.42 6.79
CA THR A 31 23.67 -3.27 5.94
C THR A 31 24.01 -1.81 5.71
N ILE A 32 23.04 -0.99 5.30
CA ILE A 32 23.19 0.47 5.11
C ILE A 32 23.68 1.13 6.40
N GLU A 33 23.16 0.73 7.55
CA GLU A 33 23.60 1.26 8.85
C GLU A 33 25.10 1.01 9.09
N LYS A 34 25.62 -0.15 8.68
CA LYS A 34 27.03 -0.54 8.84
C LYS A 34 27.95 0.11 7.82
N VAL A 35 27.53 0.20 6.55
CA VAL A 35 28.44 0.54 5.44
C VAL A 35 28.30 1.96 4.91
N ALA A 36 27.13 2.60 5.06
CA ALA A 36 26.90 3.92 4.48
C ALA A 36 27.54 5.02 5.33
N VAL A 37 28.64 5.59 4.82
CA VAL A 37 29.38 6.70 5.45
C VAL A 37 28.72 8.04 5.15
N PHE A 38 28.17 8.22 3.95
CA PHE A 38 27.54 9.46 3.51
C PHE A 38 26.05 9.23 3.21
N ARG A 39 25.21 10.23 3.46
CA ARG A 39 23.78 10.22 3.09
C ARG A 39 22.97 9.01 3.62
N LYS A 40 23.47 8.33 4.65
CA LYS A 40 22.82 7.16 5.28
C LYS A 40 21.31 7.31 5.51
N PRO A 41 20.80 8.43 6.08
CA PRO A 41 19.35 8.58 6.26
C PRO A 41 18.57 8.52 4.95
N ARG A 42 19.11 9.10 3.88
CA ARG A 42 18.48 9.08 2.55
C ARG A 42 18.48 7.67 1.96
N GLU A 43 19.58 6.94 2.07
CA GLU A 43 19.65 5.56 1.56
C GLU A 43 18.66 4.63 2.27
N LYS A 44 18.50 4.76 3.60
CA LYS A 44 17.49 4.01 4.35
C LYS A 44 16.07 4.32 3.83
N ARG A 45 15.75 5.59 3.63
CA ARG A 45 14.44 6.02 3.11
C ARG A 45 14.18 5.51 1.70
N ASP A 46 15.19 5.55 0.83
CA ASP A 46 15.09 5.06 -0.54
C ASP A 46 14.90 3.53 -0.57
N GLU A 47 15.56 2.79 0.33
CA GLU A 47 15.33 1.35 0.52
C GLU A 47 13.90 1.04 0.94
N ILE A 48 13.39 1.69 1.99
CA ILE A 48 12.02 1.48 2.49
C ILE A 48 11.00 1.80 1.38
N ASN A 49 11.16 2.93 0.71
CA ASN A 49 10.27 3.36 -0.38
C ASN A 49 10.25 2.35 -1.53
N ARG A 50 11.42 1.88 -1.97
CA ARG A 50 11.56 0.89 -3.04
C ARG A 50 10.85 -0.41 -2.68
N ARG A 51 11.02 -0.89 -1.44
CA ARG A 51 10.42 -2.15 -0.97
C ARG A 51 8.91 -2.03 -0.80
N LEU A 52 8.41 -0.90 -0.28
CA LEU A 52 6.96 -0.66 -0.18
C LEU A 52 6.33 -0.71 -1.57
N ARG A 53 6.86 0.07 -2.53
CA ARG A 53 6.38 0.07 -3.92
C ARG A 53 6.42 -1.32 -4.55
N GLY A 54 7.51 -2.06 -4.34
CA GLY A 54 7.63 -3.45 -4.78
C GLY A 54 6.50 -4.33 -4.26
N CYS A 55 6.22 -4.30 -2.96
CA CYS A 55 5.09 -5.05 -2.39
C CYS A 55 3.77 -4.69 -3.04
N TYR A 56 3.51 -3.40 -3.24
CA TYR A 56 2.29 -2.93 -3.87
C TYR A 56 2.17 -3.36 -5.35
N ASP A 57 3.27 -3.32 -6.10
CA ASP A 57 3.32 -3.82 -7.48
C ASP A 57 2.99 -5.31 -7.54
N PHE A 58 3.51 -6.11 -6.59
CA PHE A 58 3.20 -7.55 -6.48
C PHE A 58 1.78 -7.86 -6.00
N MET A 59 1.20 -7.00 -5.15
CA MET A 59 -0.25 -7.03 -4.85
C MET A 59 -1.10 -6.54 -6.03
N GLY A 60 -0.42 -6.20 -7.12
CA GLY A 60 -0.99 -6.11 -8.43
C GLY A 60 -1.05 -4.70 -8.94
N MET A 61 -0.57 -3.63 -8.26
CA MET A 61 -0.68 -2.20 -8.61
C MET A 61 -0.26 -1.78 -10.04
N ALA A 62 0.26 -2.67 -10.88
CA ALA A 62 0.57 -2.45 -12.29
C ALA A 62 -0.53 -2.84 -13.34
N GLY A 63 -1.59 -3.61 -13.02
CA GLY A 63 -2.61 -4.11 -14.00
C GLY A 63 -4.11 -3.72 -13.86
N SER A 64 -5.01 -4.48 -14.48
CA SER A 64 -6.45 -4.15 -14.61
C SER A 64 -7.37 -4.69 -13.50
N ARG A 65 -6.94 -5.69 -12.71
CA ARG A 65 -7.66 -6.23 -11.53
C ARG A 65 -6.64 -6.76 -10.50
N LYS A 66 -6.67 -6.27 -9.25
CA LYS A 66 -5.51 -6.27 -8.33
C LYS A 66 -5.94 -6.52 -6.88
N PHE A 67 -5.19 -7.32 -6.13
CA PHE A 67 -5.37 -7.55 -4.69
C PHE A 67 -5.26 -6.31 -3.82
N GLY A 68 -4.30 -5.45 -4.15
CA GLY A 68 -4.00 -4.29 -3.31
C GLY A 68 -4.96 -3.11 -3.47
N CYS A 69 -5.89 -3.16 -4.43
CA CYS A 69 -6.73 -2.01 -4.75
C CYS A 69 -8.19 -2.23 -4.33
N LEU A 70 -8.42 -2.05 -3.03
CA LEU A 70 -9.74 -2.19 -2.40
C LEU A 70 -10.67 -1.01 -2.67
N TYR A 71 -10.18 0.05 -3.30
CA TYR A 71 -10.90 1.30 -3.51
C TYR A 71 -10.87 1.72 -4.98
N ARG A 72 -11.97 2.31 -5.45
CA ARG A 72 -12.12 2.76 -6.83
C ARG A 72 -12.87 4.08 -6.87
N GLU A 73 -12.50 4.95 -7.80
CA GLU A 73 -13.30 6.13 -8.12
C GLU A 73 -14.67 5.69 -8.65
N VAL A 74 -15.72 6.33 -8.13
CA VAL A 74 -17.10 6.06 -8.54
C VAL A 74 -17.29 6.42 -10.01
N GLY A 75 -17.92 5.52 -10.77
CA GLY A 75 -18.24 5.75 -12.19
C GLY A 75 -17.09 5.46 -13.17
N LEU A 76 -16.03 4.78 -12.74
CA LEU A 76 -14.94 4.34 -13.62
C LEU A 76 -15.42 3.35 -14.70
N ASN A 77 -15.12 3.68 -15.96
CA ASN A 77 -15.34 2.83 -17.13
C ASN A 77 -14.08 2.01 -17.48
N SER A 78 -14.23 1.02 -18.37
CA SER A 78 -13.09 0.20 -18.85
C SER A 78 -12.06 0.99 -19.65
N GLU A 79 -12.54 1.99 -20.40
CA GLU A 79 -11.73 2.81 -21.31
C GLU A 79 -11.05 3.98 -20.61
N ASP A 80 -11.42 4.27 -19.36
CA ASP A 80 -10.87 5.41 -18.65
C ASP A 80 -9.37 5.20 -18.37
N PRO A 81 -8.52 6.18 -18.70
CA PRO A 81 -7.12 6.12 -18.33
C PRO A 81 -7.00 6.28 -16.81
N VAL A 82 -6.53 5.23 -16.15
CA VAL A 82 -6.45 5.17 -14.68
C VAL A 82 -5.02 5.10 -14.15
N VAL A 83 -4.88 5.39 -12.86
CA VAL A 83 -3.68 5.13 -12.05
C VAL A 83 -4.10 4.40 -10.77
N CYS A 84 -3.14 3.71 -10.14
CA CYS A 84 -3.28 3.26 -8.76
C CYS A 84 -2.49 4.22 -7.87
N GLU A 85 -3.18 4.81 -6.91
CA GLU A 85 -2.74 5.94 -6.12
C GLU A 85 -2.76 5.53 -4.65
N HIS A 86 -1.68 5.84 -3.91
CA HIS A 86 -1.60 5.53 -2.49
C HIS A 86 -2.29 6.62 -1.68
N ALA A 87 -3.44 6.32 -1.09
CA ALA A 87 -4.24 7.30 -0.34
C ALA A 87 -3.41 7.99 0.77
N ILE A 88 -2.49 7.24 1.38
CA ILE A 88 -1.37 7.79 2.16
C ILE A 88 -0.11 7.80 1.28
N PRO A 89 0.59 8.92 1.05
CA PRO A 89 1.81 8.91 0.25
C PRO A 89 2.88 7.99 0.83
N VAL A 90 3.65 7.31 -0.04
CA VAL A 90 4.75 6.43 0.38
C VAL A 90 5.79 7.18 1.24
N THR A 91 6.03 8.47 0.98
CA THR A 91 6.94 9.29 1.81
C THR A 91 6.45 9.47 3.25
N ALA A 92 5.14 9.53 3.45
CA ALA A 92 4.53 9.55 4.79
C ALA A 92 4.63 8.18 5.45
N MET A 93 4.41 7.08 4.70
CA MET A 93 4.61 5.72 5.21
C MET A 93 6.06 5.45 5.64
N VAL A 94 7.06 5.94 4.90
CA VAL A 94 8.48 5.84 5.29
C VAL A 94 8.71 6.53 6.63
N SER A 95 8.05 7.68 6.86
CA SER A 95 8.17 8.42 8.13
C SER A 95 7.47 7.69 9.28
N LEU A 96 6.35 7.00 9.01
CA LEU A 96 5.70 6.10 9.97
C LEU A 96 6.60 4.92 10.35
N TYR A 97 7.29 4.32 9.37
CA TYR A 97 8.26 3.25 9.64
C TYR A 97 9.38 3.72 10.57
N GLU A 98 9.95 4.90 10.30
CA GLU A 98 10.96 5.52 11.16
C GLU A 98 10.44 5.82 12.57
N ALA A 99 9.14 6.11 12.71
CA ALA A 99 8.46 6.29 13.99
C ALA A 99 8.08 4.98 14.71
N GLY A 100 8.31 3.83 14.09
CA GLY A 100 8.12 2.51 14.71
C GLY A 100 6.95 1.68 14.15
N THR A 101 6.20 2.17 13.16
CA THR A 101 5.16 1.35 12.51
C THR A 101 5.81 0.17 11.78
N PRO A 102 5.37 -1.08 12.03
CA PRO A 102 5.93 -2.25 11.37
C PRO A 102 5.78 -2.20 9.85
N PHE A 103 6.81 -2.66 9.11
CA PHE A 103 6.79 -2.65 7.64
C PHE A 103 5.65 -3.50 7.11
N GLU A 104 5.44 -4.67 7.71
CA GLU A 104 4.35 -5.60 7.41
C GLU A 104 2.95 -4.98 7.55
N GLU A 105 2.78 -3.92 8.35
CA GLU A 105 1.54 -3.17 8.43
C GLU A 105 1.43 -2.18 7.27
N LEU A 106 2.49 -1.41 7.02
CA LEU A 106 2.52 -0.38 5.97
C LEU A 106 2.24 -0.93 4.58
N VAL A 107 2.65 -2.18 4.30
CA VAL A 107 2.39 -2.82 3.00
C VAL A 107 0.90 -2.87 2.66
N PHE A 108 0.02 -2.96 3.65
CA PHE A 108 -1.42 -3.10 3.42
C PHE A 108 -2.17 -1.78 3.43
N PHE A 109 -1.49 -0.64 3.58
CA PHE A 109 -2.15 0.68 3.58
C PHE A 109 -2.94 0.95 2.29
N PRO A 110 -3.99 1.80 2.36
CA PRO A 110 -5.01 1.91 1.33
C PRO A 110 -4.48 2.46 0.00
N VAL A 111 -4.90 1.83 -1.09
CA VAL A 111 -4.64 2.23 -2.47
C VAL A 111 -5.96 2.33 -3.23
N ALA A 112 -6.17 3.42 -3.94
CA ALA A 112 -7.33 3.61 -4.80
C ALA A 112 -6.97 3.63 -6.29
N ARG A 113 -7.86 3.06 -7.10
CA ARG A 113 -7.81 3.19 -8.55
C ARG A 113 -8.63 4.42 -8.91
N ILE A 114 -8.00 5.42 -9.51
CA ILE A 114 -8.64 6.68 -9.91
C ILE A 114 -8.28 7.01 -11.35
N THR A 115 -9.04 7.90 -11.99
CA THR A 115 -8.71 8.45 -13.30
C THR A 115 -7.44 9.28 -13.24
N LYS A 116 -6.70 9.35 -14.36
CA LYS A 116 -5.56 10.27 -14.50
C LYS A 116 -5.96 11.73 -14.28
N THR A 117 -7.18 12.09 -14.68
CA THR A 117 -7.74 13.44 -14.46
C THR A 117 -7.88 13.74 -12.98
N SER A 118 -8.41 12.80 -12.19
CA SER A 118 -8.54 12.97 -10.74
C SER A 118 -7.18 12.99 -10.04
N ASP A 119 -6.21 12.18 -10.47
CA ASP A 119 -4.83 12.25 -9.99
C ASP A 119 -4.19 13.63 -10.21
N GLN A 120 -4.39 14.22 -11.40
CA GLN A 120 -3.91 15.57 -11.72
C GLN A 120 -4.50 16.66 -10.82
N LYS A 121 -5.74 16.48 -10.31
CA LYS A 121 -6.35 17.43 -9.37
C LYS A 121 -5.56 17.55 -8.07
N PHE A 122 -4.91 16.48 -7.60
CA PHE A 122 -4.06 16.58 -6.41
C PHE A 122 -2.89 17.53 -6.64
N GLY A 123 -2.31 17.53 -7.84
CA GLY A 123 -1.25 18.46 -8.23
C GLY A 123 -1.74 19.90 -8.28
N SER A 124 -2.87 20.16 -8.97
CA SER A 124 -3.40 21.52 -9.15
C SER A 124 -3.88 22.16 -7.85
N LEU A 125 -4.33 21.36 -6.88
CA LEU A 125 -4.78 21.82 -5.57
C LEU A 125 -3.66 21.83 -4.50
N GLY A 126 -2.43 21.43 -4.85
CA GLY A 126 -1.32 21.35 -3.88
C GLY A 126 -1.44 20.23 -2.84
N LEU A 127 -2.35 19.28 -3.05
CA LEU A 127 -2.65 18.14 -2.18
C LEU A 127 -1.64 16.99 -2.32
N THR A 128 -0.68 17.09 -3.24
CA THR A 128 0.44 16.13 -3.32
C THR A 128 1.40 16.28 -2.14
N LYS A 129 1.55 17.49 -1.60
CA LYS A 129 2.48 17.81 -0.49
C LYS A 129 1.78 18.07 0.85
N SER A 130 0.46 18.29 0.83
CA SER A 130 -0.35 18.69 1.97
C SER A 130 -1.68 17.94 1.99
N GLY A 131 -2.41 17.98 3.11
CA GLY A 131 -3.75 17.37 3.21
C GLY A 131 -3.75 15.85 3.43
N HIS A 132 -2.58 15.25 3.70
CA HIS A 132 -2.47 13.86 4.10
C HIS A 132 -2.84 13.73 5.58
N ASP A 133 -3.85 12.94 5.87
CA ASP A 133 -4.26 12.57 7.22
C ASP A 133 -4.07 11.06 7.35
N LEU A 134 -3.22 10.65 8.29
CA LEU A 134 -2.87 9.23 8.49
C LEU A 134 -4.01 8.44 9.13
N GLU A 135 -4.87 9.12 9.90
CA GLU A 135 -6.07 8.52 10.47
C GLU A 135 -7.22 8.51 9.47
N ARG A 136 -7.24 9.47 8.52
CA ARG A 136 -8.26 9.60 7.47
C ARG A 136 -7.63 9.63 6.07
N PRO A 137 -7.25 8.47 5.52
CA PRO A 137 -6.50 8.37 4.26
C PRO A 137 -7.14 9.08 3.06
N PHE A 138 -8.47 9.15 3.03
CA PHE A 138 -9.22 9.71 1.91
C PHE A 138 -9.62 11.18 2.08
N LEU A 139 -9.17 11.87 3.15
CA LEU A 139 -9.56 13.26 3.40
C LEU A 139 -9.19 14.18 2.23
N ARG A 140 -8.03 13.98 1.59
CA ARG A 140 -7.64 14.76 0.40
C ARG A 140 -8.53 14.48 -0.83
N TYR A 141 -9.12 13.29 -0.92
CA TYR A 141 -10.05 12.95 -2.00
C TYR A 141 -11.34 13.74 -1.83
N HIS A 142 -11.82 13.88 -0.59
CA HIS A 142 -12.95 14.77 -0.27
C HIS A 142 -12.66 16.22 -0.67
N ILE A 143 -11.46 16.75 -0.36
CA ILE A 143 -11.06 18.11 -0.74
C ILE A 143 -10.99 18.26 -2.27
N ALA A 144 -10.52 17.23 -2.98
CA ALA A 144 -10.43 17.21 -4.44
C ALA A 144 -11.78 16.94 -5.15
N GLY A 145 -12.86 16.71 -4.40
CA GLY A 145 -14.17 16.37 -4.95
C GLY A 145 -14.17 15.01 -5.68
N ILE A 146 -13.35 14.06 -5.23
CA ILE A 146 -13.26 12.70 -5.77
C ILE A 146 -14.06 11.77 -4.86
N GLU A 147 -15.01 11.05 -5.47
CA GLU A 147 -15.82 10.06 -4.77
C GLU A 147 -15.22 8.67 -4.92
N ILE A 148 -15.19 7.91 -3.83
CA ILE A 148 -14.60 6.57 -3.77
C ILE A 148 -15.64 5.54 -3.32
N GLU A 149 -15.57 4.36 -3.90
CA GLU A 149 -16.27 3.15 -3.45
C GLU A 149 -15.28 2.03 -3.14
N THR A 150 -15.68 1.10 -2.28
CA THR A 150 -14.95 -0.13 -2.02
C THR A 150 -15.06 -1.08 -3.22
N HIS A 151 -14.21 -2.11 -3.26
CA HIS A 151 -14.30 -3.18 -4.25
C HIS A 151 -15.62 -4.01 -4.16
N PHE A 152 -16.41 -3.81 -3.10
CA PHE A 152 -17.78 -4.32 -2.97
C PHE A 152 -18.84 -3.40 -3.60
N GLY A 153 -18.44 -2.25 -4.19
CA GLY A 153 -19.35 -1.25 -4.75
C GLY A 153 -20.02 -0.38 -3.69
N THR A 154 -19.52 -0.38 -2.45
CA THR A 154 -20.06 0.47 -1.38
C THR A 154 -19.34 1.81 -1.39
N LYS A 155 -20.07 2.90 -1.68
CA LYS A 155 -19.54 4.26 -1.61
C LYS A 155 -19.12 4.59 -0.16
N ILE A 156 -17.92 5.15 0.00
CA ILE A 156 -17.39 5.55 1.30
C ILE A 156 -17.51 7.07 1.51
N SER A 157 -17.52 7.51 2.77
CA SER A 157 -17.37 8.93 3.08
C SER A 157 -15.89 9.29 3.12
N CYS A 158 -15.34 9.84 2.03
CA CYS A 158 -13.92 10.25 1.96
C CYS A 158 -13.50 11.20 3.10
N LYS A 159 -14.44 11.97 3.67
CA LYS A 159 -14.19 12.89 4.79
C LYS A 159 -13.97 12.16 6.13
N ASN A 160 -14.69 11.05 6.34
CA ASN A 160 -14.79 10.40 7.65
C ASN A 160 -14.21 8.99 7.67
N TRP A 161 -13.88 8.41 6.51
CA TRP A 161 -13.35 7.05 6.41
C TRP A 161 -11.98 6.95 7.08
N SER A 162 -11.91 6.17 8.14
CA SER A 162 -10.73 6.04 8.97
C SER A 162 -9.80 4.91 8.50
N ILE A 163 -8.58 4.87 9.04
CA ILE A 163 -7.68 3.74 8.86
C ILE A 163 -8.24 2.46 9.53
N GLN A 164 -9.04 2.58 10.59
CA GLN A 164 -9.72 1.45 11.22
C GLN A 164 -10.80 0.86 10.30
N ASP A 165 -11.56 1.71 9.59
CA ASP A 165 -12.52 1.25 8.58
C ASP A 165 -11.81 0.51 7.44
N HIS A 166 -10.60 0.96 7.09
CA HIS A 166 -9.77 0.26 6.12
C HIS A 166 -9.31 -1.12 6.60
N TRP A 167 -8.86 -1.25 7.85
CA TRP A 167 -8.50 -2.56 8.41
C TRP A 167 -9.69 -3.51 8.46
N LYS A 168 -10.86 -3.01 8.86
CA LYS A 168 -12.10 -3.79 8.82
C LYS A 168 -12.42 -4.27 7.39
N LEU A 169 -12.24 -3.41 6.39
CA LEU A 169 -12.42 -3.81 4.99
C LEU A 169 -11.42 -4.89 4.56
N ILE A 170 -10.18 -4.85 5.02
CA ILE A 170 -9.20 -5.92 4.77
C ILE A 170 -9.70 -7.24 5.37
N ASP A 171 -10.14 -7.24 6.62
CA ASP A 171 -10.62 -8.44 7.31
C ASP A 171 -11.89 -9.01 6.65
N GLU A 172 -12.77 -8.14 6.15
CA GLU A 172 -13.97 -8.50 5.38
C GLU A 172 -13.66 -8.97 3.95
N THR A 173 -12.41 -8.84 3.48
CA THR A 173 -11.94 -9.28 2.17
C THR A 173 -11.13 -10.57 2.32
N PRO A 174 -11.74 -11.77 2.17
CA PRO A 174 -11.10 -13.03 2.53
C PRO A 174 -9.75 -13.26 1.86
N GLU A 175 -9.62 -12.88 0.58
CA GLU A 175 -8.39 -13.08 -0.18
C GLU A 175 -7.23 -12.23 0.35
N LEU A 176 -7.51 -10.97 0.74
CA LEU A 176 -6.47 -10.07 1.25
C LEU A 176 -6.17 -10.34 2.72
N SER A 177 -7.19 -10.65 3.53
CA SER A 177 -7.04 -11.12 4.91
C SER A 177 -6.15 -12.37 4.98
N HIS A 178 -6.38 -13.34 4.08
CA HIS A 178 -5.55 -14.54 3.98
C HIS A 178 -4.09 -14.20 3.65
N ILE A 179 -3.85 -13.36 2.63
CA ILE A 179 -2.48 -12.92 2.28
C ILE A 179 -1.80 -12.24 3.47
N ARG A 180 -2.49 -11.34 4.17
CA ARG A 180 -1.96 -10.64 5.35
C ARG A 180 -1.57 -11.63 6.44
N GLN A 181 -2.44 -12.60 6.75
CA GLN A 181 -2.15 -13.62 7.76
C GLN A 181 -0.98 -14.52 7.35
N GLU A 182 -0.91 -14.94 6.09
CA GLU A 182 0.22 -15.74 5.59
C GLU A 182 1.56 -15.00 5.68
N VAL A 183 1.57 -13.70 5.35
CA VAL A 183 2.77 -12.85 5.50
C VAL A 183 3.21 -12.83 6.96
N ILE A 184 2.30 -12.56 7.90
CA ILE A 184 2.60 -12.52 9.34
C ILE A 184 3.14 -13.86 9.83
N ASN A 185 2.51 -14.97 9.45
CA ASN A 185 2.94 -16.31 9.82
C ASN A 185 4.35 -16.61 9.32
N LYS A 186 4.67 -16.25 8.07
CA LYS A 186 6.00 -16.46 7.48
C LYS A 186 7.08 -15.62 8.15
N LEU A 187 6.77 -14.37 8.49
CA LEU A 187 7.72 -13.50 9.21
C LEU A 187 7.98 -14.01 10.62
N THR A 188 6.95 -14.51 11.30
CA THR A 188 7.09 -15.11 12.64
C THR A 188 7.89 -16.40 12.55
N ALA A 189 7.57 -17.32 11.64
CA ALA A 189 8.27 -18.59 11.50
C ALA A 189 9.78 -18.42 11.19
N LYS A 190 10.15 -17.42 10.38
CA LYS A 190 11.56 -17.11 10.09
C LYS A 190 12.34 -16.65 11.32
N GLN A 191 11.69 -15.97 12.27
CA GLN A 191 12.34 -15.56 13.53
C GLN A 191 12.71 -16.75 14.43
N TRP A 192 12.04 -17.91 14.29
CA TRP A 192 12.34 -19.12 15.05
C TRP A 192 13.46 -19.97 14.44
N THR A 193 13.76 -19.80 13.15
CA THR A 193 14.84 -20.54 12.47
C THR A 193 16.20 -19.83 12.53
N GLU A 194 16.24 -18.59 12.99
CA GLU A 194 17.46 -17.77 13.10
C GLU A 194 17.90 -17.53 14.57
N GLN A 195 17.33 -18.26 15.54
CA GLN A 195 17.82 -18.40 16.92
C GLN A 195 18.59 -19.70 17.09
#